data_AF-A0A2E5XAM2-F1
#
_entry.id   AF-A0A2E5XAM2-F1
#
_cell.length_a   1.000
_cell.length_b   1.000
_cell.length_c   1.000
_cell.angle_alpha   90.00
_cell.angle_beta   90.00
_cell.angle_gamma   90.00
#
_symmetry.space_group_name_H-M   'P 1'
#
loop_
_entity.id
_entity.type
_entity.pdbx_description
1 polymer ?
#
loop_
_entity_poly.entity_id
_entity_poly.type
_entity_poly.pdbx_seq_one_letter_code
_entity_poly.pdbx_strand_id
1 'polypeptide(L)'
;MKKIPNWLKNRYLLSAIIFTIWMTFFDTSSLLVKYQKNKEIKKLENDVHFYQNEIKKDQNLIKILSSDSLTPELEKYLREEIFLSKKNEEIFIIN
;
A
#
# COMPACT_ATOMS: atom_id res chain seq x y z
N MET A 1 56.23 23.23 3.99
CA MET A 1 55.89 21.94 4.64
C MET A 1 54.61 22.13 5.46
N LYS A 2 53.46 21.59 5.00
CA LYS A 2 52.17 21.74 5.70
C LYS A 2 52.23 21.01 7.04
N LYS A 3 52.13 21.74 8.16
CA LYS A 3 52.12 21.18 9.52
C LYS A 3 50.81 20.43 9.73
N ILE A 4 50.89 19.12 9.92
CA ILE A 4 49.73 18.30 10.28
C ILE A 4 49.30 18.71 11.70
N PRO A 5 48.02 19.07 11.92
CA PRO A 5 47.54 19.48 13.22
C PRO A 5 47.73 18.39 14.29
N ASN A 6 48.15 18.77 15.49
CA ASN A 6 48.50 17.80 16.56
C ASN A 6 47.34 16.89 16.98
N TRP A 7 46.08 17.32 16.79
CA TRP A 7 44.90 16.49 17.05
C TRP A 7 44.80 15.28 16.10
N LEU A 8 45.38 15.37 14.90
CA LEU A 8 45.40 14.28 13.92
C LEU A 8 46.47 13.21 14.22
N LYS A 9 47.39 13.48 15.16
CA LYS A 9 48.43 12.51 15.58
C LYS A 9 47.95 11.57 16.69
N ASN A 10 46.81 11.87 17.31
CA ASN A 10 46.24 11.01 18.34
C ASN A 10 45.44 9.87 17.69
N ARG A 11 46.04 8.67 17.67
CA ARG A 11 45.44 7.46 17.09
C ARG A 11 44.05 7.13 17.65
N TYR A 12 43.79 7.47 18.92
CA TYR A 12 42.49 7.22 19.56
C TYR A 12 41.41 8.19 19.08
N LEU A 13 41.78 9.43 18.76
CA LEU A 13 40.85 10.42 18.24
C LEU A 13 40.52 10.13 16.78
N LEU A 14 41.51 9.68 15.99
CA LEU A 14 41.29 9.25 14.62
C LEU A 14 40.40 8.00 14.55
N SER A 15 40.62 7.00 15.42
CA SER A 15 39.74 5.83 15.49
C SER A 15 38.32 6.20 15.93
N ALA A 16 38.16 7.14 16.86
CA ALA A 16 36.85 7.61 17.28
C ALA A 16 36.10 8.36 16.16
N ILE A 17 36.80 9.20 15.38
CA ILE A 17 36.21 9.89 14.22
C ILE A 17 35.80 8.89 13.13
N ILE A 18 36.67 7.95 12.80
CA ILE A 18 36.36 6.90 11.80
C ILE A 18 35.18 6.05 12.29
N PHE A 19 35.14 5.68 13.57
CA PHE A 19 34.04 4.95 14.16
C PHE A 19 32.73 5.76 14.13
N THR A 20 32.80 7.07 14.41
CA THR A 20 31.62 7.96 14.35
C THR A 20 31.12 8.13 12.92
N ILE A 21 32.03 8.26 11.94
CA ILE A 21 31.68 8.30 10.52
C ILE A 21 31.06 6.96 10.10
N TRP A 22 31.63 5.84 10.55
CA TRP A 22 31.09 4.52 10.26
C TRP A 22 29.67 4.36 10.82
N MET A 23 29.45 4.67 12.10
CA MET A 23 28.14 4.58 12.74
C MET A 23 27.12 5.53 12.10
N THR A 24 27.53 6.72 11.64
CA THR A 24 26.59 7.66 11.01
C THR A 24 26.25 7.33 9.56
N PHE A 25 27.22 6.85 8.77
CA PHE A 25 27.01 6.50 7.36
C PHE A 25 26.42 5.11 7.14
N PHE A 26 26.80 4.12 7.96
CA PHE A 26 26.35 2.73 7.78
C PHE A 26 25.12 2.36 8.62
N ASP A 27 24.89 2.98 9.78
CA ASP A 27 23.99 2.38 10.77
C ASP A 27 22.51 2.80 10.60
N THR A 28 22.16 4.04 10.22
CA THR A 28 20.76 4.48 10.47
C THR A 28 20.12 5.50 9.52
N SER A 29 20.78 5.96 8.46
CA SER A 29 20.22 7.05 7.61
C SER A 29 20.17 6.71 6.13
N SER A 30 19.75 5.49 5.80
CA SER A 30 19.46 5.16 4.41
C SER A 30 18.20 5.90 3.95
N LEU A 31 18.41 6.95 3.16
CA LEU A 31 17.36 7.62 2.37
C LEU A 31 16.53 6.61 1.57
N LEU A 32 17.16 5.50 1.18
CA LEU A 32 16.55 4.35 0.52
C LEU A 32 15.48 3.67 1.38
N VAL A 33 15.70 3.46 2.68
CA VAL A 33 14.69 2.85 3.57
C VAL A 33 13.53 3.82 3.79
N LYS A 34 13.80 5.12 3.96
CA LYS A 34 12.73 6.13 4.05
C LYS A 34 11.90 6.19 2.77
N TYR A 35 12.53 6.10 1.61
CA TYR A 35 11.85 6.07 0.31
C TYR A 35 10.96 4.82 0.15
N GLN A 36 11.47 3.64 0.48
CA GLN A 36 10.70 2.39 0.41
C GLN A 36 9.48 2.44 1.34
N LYS A 37 9.65 2.89 2.58
CA LYS A 37 8.55 3.06 3.53
C LYS A 37 7.50 4.04 3.03
N ASN A 38 7.92 5.19 2.47
CA ASN A 38 6.98 6.15 1.89
C ASN A 38 6.21 5.58 0.69
N LYS A 39 6.85 4.74 -0.13
CA LYS A 39 6.19 4.06 -1.24
C LYS A 39 5.15 3.05 -0.73
N GLU A 40 5.48 2.32 0.33
CA GLU A 40 4.57 1.38 0.98
C GLU A 40 3.35 2.09 1.60
N ILE A 41 3.57 3.23 2.28
CA ILE A 41 2.50 4.08 2.81
C ILE A 41 1.55 4.51 1.69
N LYS A 42 2.08 5.05 0.59
CA LYS A 42 1.24 5.46 -0.56
C LYS A 42 0.47 4.30 -1.17
N LYS A 43 1.06 3.10 -1.20
CA LYS A 43 0.36 1.90 -1.68
C LYS A 43 -0.83 1.57 -0.77
N LEU A 44 -0.61 1.54 0.55
CA LEU A 44 -1.66 1.26 1.52
C LEU A 44 -2.78 2.31 1.48
N GLU A 45 -2.44 3.60 1.34
CA GLU A 45 -3.43 4.67 1.18
C GLU A 45 -4.29 4.48 -0.07
N ASN A 46 -3.67 4.11 -1.19
CA ASN A 46 -4.40 3.81 -2.44
C ASN A 46 -5.29 2.58 -2.29
N ASP A 47 -4.80 1.53 -1.64
CA ASP A 47 -5.57 0.31 -1.39
C ASP A 47 -6.80 0.63 -0.50
N VAL A 48 -6.62 1.42 0.56
CA VAL A 48 -7.72 1.89 1.41
C VAL A 48 -8.76 2.67 0.60
N HIS A 49 -8.32 3.63 -0.22
CA HIS A 49 -9.24 4.42 -1.04
C HIS A 49 -9.99 3.56 -2.06
N PHE A 50 -9.30 2.59 -2.68
CA PHE A 50 -9.90 1.64 -3.60
C PHE A 50 -11.01 0.82 -2.92
N TYR A 51 -10.71 0.18 -1.79
CA TYR A 51 -11.69 -0.64 -1.07
C TYR A 51 -12.86 0.17 -0.52
N GLN A 52 -12.61 1.40 -0.05
CA GLN A 52 -13.70 2.29 0.38
C GLN A 52 -14.67 2.62 -0.76
N ASN A 53 -14.16 2.79 -1.99
CA ASN A 53 -15.01 3.02 -3.15
C ASN A 53 -15.78 1.78 -3.57
N GLU A 54 -15.15 0.59 -3.56
CA GLU A 54 -15.85 -0.66 -3.83
C GLU A 54 -16.97 -0.91 -2.81
N ILE A 55 -16.70 -0.73 -1.51
CA ILE A 55 -17.72 -0.85 -0.46
C ILE A 55 -18.90 0.10 -0.72
N LYS A 56 -18.66 1.33 -1.16
CA LYS A 56 -19.75 2.27 -1.49
C LYS A 56 -20.58 1.78 -2.69
N LYS A 57 -19.93 1.21 -3.71
CA LYS A 57 -20.64 0.62 -4.86
C LYS A 57 -21.49 -0.57 -4.41
N ASP A 58 -20.93 -1.48 -3.62
CA ASP A 58 -21.62 -2.65 -3.08
C ASP A 58 -22.81 -2.24 -2.22
N GLN A 59 -22.65 -1.24 -1.36
CA GLN A 59 -23.75 -0.72 -0.54
C GLN A 59 -24.88 -0.13 -1.39
N ASN A 60 -24.54 0.56 -2.48
CA ASN A 60 -25.55 1.06 -3.42
C ASN A 60 -26.25 -0.09 -4.15
N LEU A 61 -25.51 -1.10 -4.58
CA LEU A 61 -26.08 -2.32 -5.17
C LEU A 61 -27.03 -3.00 -4.19
N ILE A 62 -26.62 -3.21 -2.93
CA ILE A 62 -27.48 -3.81 -1.90
C ILE A 62 -28.75 -2.98 -1.70
N LYS A 63 -28.68 -1.65 -1.68
CA LYS A 63 -29.88 -0.80 -1.56
C LYS A 63 -30.83 -0.99 -2.73
N ILE A 64 -30.31 -1.01 -3.95
CA ILE A 64 -31.10 -1.24 -5.18
C ILE A 64 -31.75 -2.64 -5.17
N LEU A 65 -31.01 -3.64 -4.70
CA LEU A 65 -31.51 -5.02 -4.57
C LEU A 65 -32.54 -5.18 -3.45
N SER A 66 -32.41 -4.42 -2.37
CA SER A 66 -33.29 -4.49 -1.19
C SER A 66 -34.54 -3.64 -1.32
N SER A 67 -34.54 -2.66 -2.23
CA SER A 67 -35.77 -1.94 -2.59
C SER A 67 -36.66 -2.84 -3.44
N ASP A 68 -37.97 -2.84 -3.17
CA ASP A 68 -39.02 -3.55 -3.93
C ASP A 68 -39.17 -3.10 -5.40
N SER A 69 -38.21 -2.33 -5.92
CA SER A 69 -38.13 -1.84 -7.30
C SER A 69 -37.30 -2.74 -8.22
N LEU A 70 -37.22 -4.04 -7.92
CA LEU A 70 -36.52 -4.99 -8.78
C LEU A 70 -37.33 -5.20 -10.07
N THR A 71 -37.10 -4.35 -11.07
CA THR A 71 -37.74 -4.50 -12.37
C THR A 71 -37.15 -5.72 -13.10
N PRO A 72 -37.92 -6.41 -13.96
CA PRO A 72 -37.43 -7.57 -14.71
C PRO A 72 -36.19 -7.27 -15.58
N GLU A 73 -36.08 -6.05 -16.08
CA GLU A 73 -34.95 -5.57 -16.88
C GLU A 73 -33.67 -5.42 -16.05
N LEU A 74 -33.80 -4.96 -14.80
CA LEU A 74 -32.69 -4.81 -13.87
C LEU A 74 -32.19 -6.19 -13.38
N GLU A 75 -33.09 -7.14 -13.11
CA GLU A 75 -32.71 -8.51 -12.77
C GLU A 75 -31.91 -9.17 -13.91
N LYS A 76 -32.33 -8.96 -15.17
CA LYS A 76 -31.61 -9.47 -16.34
C LYS A 76 -30.19 -8.90 -16.42
N TYR A 77 -30.03 -7.58 -16.28
CA TYR A 77 -28.71 -6.92 -16.29
C TYR A 77 -27.79 -7.47 -15.19
N LEU A 78 -28.31 -7.66 -13.97
CA LEU A 78 -27.54 -8.19 -12.83
C LEU A 78 -27.09 -9.64 -13.05
N ARG A 79 -27.89 -10.45 -13.73
CA ARG A 79 -27.54 -11.84 -14.08
C ARG A 79 -26.50 -11.93 -15.20
N GLU A 80 -26.55 -11.03 -16.17
CA GLU A 80 -25.66 -11.05 -17.34
C GLU A 80 -24.30 -10.41 -17.07
N GLU A 81 -24.27 -9.25 -16.40
CA GLU A 81 -23.03 -8.47 -16.22
C GLU A 81 -22.33 -8.73 -14.88
N ILE A 82 -23.10 -8.99 -13.81
CA ILE A 82 -22.59 -9.13 -12.43
C ILE A 82 -22.67 -10.60 -11.95
N PHE A 83 -23.18 -11.51 -12.79
CA PHE A 83 -23.35 -12.94 -12.49
C PHE A 83 -24.03 -13.20 -11.15
N LEU A 84 -25.02 -12.37 -10.80
CA LEU A 84 -25.67 -12.43 -9.49
C LEU A 84 -26.52 -13.72 -9.38
N SER A 85 -26.02 -14.73 -8.65
CA SER A 85 -26.76 -15.97 -8.36
C SER A 85 -27.75 -15.77 -7.22
N LYS A 86 -28.98 -16.30 -7.33
CA LYS A 86 -29.85 -16.43 -6.15
C LYS A 86 -29.26 -17.46 -5.18
N LYS A 87 -29.60 -17.33 -3.89
CA LYS A 87 -29.03 -18.13 -2.78
C LYS A 87 -29.14 -19.66 -2.96
N ASN A 88 -30.04 -20.14 -3.83
CA ASN A 88 -30.26 -21.55 -4.17
C ASN A 88 -30.13 -21.82 -5.68
N GLU A 89 -29.39 -21.01 -6.42
CA GLU A 89 -29.23 -21.16 -7.87
C GLU A 89 -27.78 -21.49 -8.22
N GLU A 90 -27.55 -22.67 -8.79
CA GLU A 90 -26.24 -23.09 -9.31
C GLU A 90 -26.08 -22.59 -10.74
N ILE A 91 -25.13 -21.68 -10.97
CA ILE A 91 -24.79 -21.18 -12.30
C ILE A 91 -23.77 -22.12 -12.95
N PHE A 92 -24.16 -22.79 -14.03
CA PHE A 92 -23.26 -23.62 -14.82
C PHE A 92 -22.73 -22.81 -16.02
N ILE A 93 -21.43 -22.50 -16.01
CA ILE A 93 -20.74 -21.97 -17.19
C ILE A 93 -20.25 -23.16 -17.99
N ILE A 94 -20.92 -23.45 -19.11
CA ILE A 94 -20.52 -24.49 -20.05
C ILE A 94 -19.68 -23.83 -21.14
N ASN A 95 -18.46 -24.30 -21.33
CA ASN A 95 -17.52 -23.84 -22.36
C ASN A 95 -17.28 -24.93 -23.39
#